data_AF-A0A6G7VEM8-F1
#
_entry.id   AF-A0A6G7VEM8-F1
#
_cell.length_a   1.000
_cell.length_b   1.000
_cell.length_c   1.000
_cell.angle_alpha   90.00
_cell.angle_beta   90.00
_cell.angle_gamma   90.00
#
_symmetry.space_group_name_H-M   'P 1'
#
loop_
_entity.id
_entity.type
_entity.pdbx_description
1 polymer ?
#
loop_
_entity_poly.entity_id
_entity_poly.type
_entity_poly.pdbx_seq_one_letter_code
_entity_poly.pdbx_strand_id
1 'polypeptide(L)'
;MGLNSWRWLFAAAGLAAVCLPMPLAACSCAWGGPFLAVATLGVPLVIHARVLRQRTQPAPAIEVQVLEVLRGGMLDSGLVVQMGDGMHCRPPVDPFMPGSEWVMALNGVGAKPGNGWALSHCGAYWLKVENSEVIGAIDRDALQRWPWETFRQRLHYPPFAEVFKGHIQADAARCHRFAGRLRVCLQPMTNGWLLTVHEDGRDDDLARLTLPLHGAPNPREIEGWQFLEDPSACASRPYEAESGPESPRRFVFSPEVGQTLATPA
;
A
#
# COMPACT_ATOMS: atom_id res chain seq x y z
N MET A 1 -5.79 -71.89 62.32
CA MET A 1 -4.72 -71.58 61.34
C MET A 1 -5.38 -71.48 59.98
N GLY A 2 -5.50 -70.26 59.46
CA GLY A 2 -6.44 -69.88 58.42
C GLY A 2 -5.88 -69.93 57.00
N LEU A 3 -6.72 -70.52 56.14
CA LEU A 3 -7.03 -70.23 54.74
C LEU A 3 -6.06 -69.43 53.84
N ASN A 4 -5.64 -70.14 52.79
CA ASN A 4 -5.78 -69.83 51.37
C ASN A 4 -5.35 -68.43 50.86
N SER A 5 -4.18 -68.47 50.23
CA SER A 5 -3.67 -67.54 49.22
C SER A 5 -4.64 -67.38 48.03
N TRP A 6 -5.29 -66.23 47.95
CA TRP A 6 -5.95 -65.75 46.74
C TRP A 6 -5.57 -64.27 46.58
N ARG A 7 -5.30 -63.86 45.33
CA ARG A 7 -5.39 -62.49 44.78
C ARG A 7 -4.08 -61.70 44.79
N TRP A 8 -3.25 -61.91 43.77
CA TRP A 8 -2.38 -60.85 43.22
C TRP A 8 -2.25 -61.00 41.69
N LEU A 9 -3.36 -60.85 40.98
CA LEU A 9 -3.37 -60.65 39.52
C LEU A 9 -4.61 -59.82 39.17
N PHE A 10 -4.53 -58.50 39.35
CA PHE A 10 -5.43 -57.56 38.69
C PHE A 10 -4.66 -56.32 38.24
N ALA A 11 -4.38 -56.31 36.93
CA ALA A 11 -4.55 -55.18 36.03
C ALA A 11 -3.92 -53.84 36.44
N ALA A 12 -2.62 -53.69 36.16
CA ALA A 12 -2.05 -52.40 35.78
C ALA A 12 -2.49 -52.09 34.33
N ALA A 13 -3.74 -51.66 34.15
CA ALA A 13 -4.29 -51.29 32.85
C ALA A 13 -4.54 -49.77 32.81
N GLY A 14 -3.79 -49.10 31.93
CA GLY A 14 -4.31 -47.97 31.17
C GLY A 14 -4.42 -46.62 31.87
N LEU A 15 -3.28 -45.96 32.10
CA LEU A 15 -3.22 -44.49 32.13
C LEU A 15 -2.14 -43.95 31.18
N ALA A 16 -2.07 -44.51 29.98
CA ALA A 16 -1.46 -43.85 28.84
C ALA A 16 -2.51 -42.91 28.22
N ALA A 17 -2.85 -41.84 28.95
CA ALA A 17 -3.61 -40.73 28.40
C ALA A 17 -2.75 -40.11 27.29
N VAL A 18 -3.14 -40.43 26.06
CA VAL A 18 -2.60 -39.92 24.81
C VAL A 18 -2.50 -38.39 24.90
N CYS A 19 -1.30 -37.89 25.18
CA CYS A 19 -0.93 -36.52 24.89
C CYS A 19 -0.75 -36.43 23.37
N LEU A 20 -1.88 -36.36 22.65
CA LEU A 20 -1.86 -35.88 21.27
C LEU A 20 -1.35 -34.44 21.33
N PRO A 21 -0.21 -34.11 20.71
CA PRO A 21 0.26 -32.74 20.66
C PRO A 21 -0.79 -31.93 19.92
N MET A 22 -1.49 -31.06 20.63
CA MET A 22 -2.26 -30.01 19.97
C MET A 22 -1.26 -29.19 19.15
N PRO A 23 -1.56 -28.86 17.88
CA PRO A 23 -0.73 -27.93 17.14
C PRO A 23 -0.78 -26.61 17.90
N LEU A 24 0.27 -26.34 18.66
CA LEU A 24 0.55 -25.00 19.15
C LEU A 24 0.63 -24.13 17.91
N ALA A 25 -0.35 -23.25 17.73
CA ALA A 25 -0.27 -22.19 16.76
C ALA A 25 1.01 -21.40 17.08
N ALA A 26 2.08 -21.66 16.30
CA ALA A 26 3.44 -21.24 16.60
C ALA A 26 3.61 -19.71 16.70
N CYS A 27 2.61 -18.96 16.26
CA CYS A 27 2.48 -17.53 16.50
C CYS A 27 1.00 -17.16 16.63
N SER A 28 0.67 -16.31 17.61
CA SER A 28 -0.61 -15.60 17.68
C SER A 28 -0.41 -14.15 17.28
N CYS A 29 -1.03 -13.74 16.18
CA CYS A 29 -1.06 -12.35 15.76
C CYS A 29 -2.43 -12.04 15.17
N ALA A 30 -2.85 -10.78 15.31
CA ALA A 30 -4.03 -10.31 14.62
C ALA A 30 -3.77 -10.39 13.11
N TRP A 31 -4.76 -10.90 12.37
CA TRP A 31 -4.71 -10.90 10.92
C TRP A 31 -4.65 -9.46 10.40
N GLY A 32 -3.58 -9.12 9.68
CA GLY A 32 -3.34 -7.79 9.13
C GLY A 32 -4.15 -7.49 7.86
N GLY A 33 -4.85 -8.48 7.30
CA GLY A 33 -5.67 -8.32 6.11
C GLY A 33 -4.97 -8.68 4.79
N PRO A 34 -5.63 -8.37 3.66
CA PRO A 34 -5.10 -8.61 2.32
C PRO A 34 -3.92 -7.67 1.99
N PHE A 35 -3.22 -7.96 0.89
CA PHE A 35 -1.94 -7.34 0.58
C PHE A 35 -2.02 -5.82 0.48
N LEU A 36 -3.01 -5.27 -0.22
CA LEU A 36 -3.15 -3.82 -0.37
C LEU A 36 -3.39 -3.11 0.98
N ALA A 37 -4.02 -3.78 1.96
CA ALA A 37 -4.21 -3.22 3.29
C ALA A 37 -2.88 -3.14 4.06
N VAL A 38 -2.12 -4.25 4.11
CA VAL A 38 -0.84 -4.29 4.84
C VAL A 38 0.24 -3.43 4.15
N ALA A 39 0.27 -3.43 2.82
CA ALA A 39 1.22 -2.67 2.02
C ALA A 39 0.98 -1.15 2.10
N THR A 40 -0.29 -0.74 2.28
CA THR A 40 -0.63 0.69 2.33
C THR A 40 -0.45 1.31 3.71
N LEU A 41 -0.74 0.55 4.77
CA LEU A 41 -0.87 1.08 6.13
C LEU A 41 0.23 0.62 7.10
N GLY A 42 1.01 -0.42 6.75
CA GLY A 42 1.77 -1.17 7.76
C GLY A 42 3.28 -1.32 7.55
N VAL A 43 3.83 -1.00 6.36
CA VAL A 43 5.21 -1.36 6.02
C VAL A 43 6.04 -0.21 5.43
N PRO A 44 7.34 -0.12 5.77
CA PRO A 44 8.22 0.91 5.21
C PRO A 44 8.73 0.61 3.79
N LEU A 45 8.64 -0.63 3.30
CA LEU A 45 9.18 -1.03 2.00
C LEU A 45 8.28 -2.07 1.31
N VAL A 46 7.97 -1.85 0.03
CA VAL A 46 7.29 -2.82 -0.84
C VAL A 46 8.11 -2.98 -2.12
N ILE A 47 8.45 -4.22 -2.46
CA ILE A 47 9.32 -4.54 -3.59
C ILE A 47 8.72 -5.62 -4.48
N HIS A 48 9.07 -5.57 -5.76
CA HIS A 48 9.04 -6.71 -6.67
C HIS A 48 10.44 -7.30 -6.74
N ALA A 49 10.59 -8.57 -6.43
CA ALA A 49 11.89 -9.19 -6.32
C ALA A 49 11.91 -10.63 -6.81
N ARG A 50 13.08 -11.06 -7.31
CA ARG A 50 13.38 -12.43 -7.68
C ARG A 50 14.21 -13.09 -6.60
N VAL A 51 13.86 -14.30 -6.19
CA VAL A 51 14.64 -15.06 -5.23
C VAL A 51 15.91 -15.58 -5.90
N LEU A 52 17.08 -15.25 -5.33
CA LEU A 52 18.37 -15.74 -5.78
C LEU A 52 18.76 -17.04 -5.07
N ARG A 53 18.61 -17.06 -3.74
CA ARG A 53 18.93 -18.23 -2.92
C ARG A 53 18.10 -18.27 -1.65
N GLN A 54 17.86 -19.48 -1.16
CA GLN A 54 17.34 -19.77 0.17
C GLN A 54 18.49 -20.14 1.10
N ARG A 55 18.38 -19.76 2.36
CA ARG A 55 19.28 -20.17 3.44
C ARG A 55 18.44 -20.68 4.59
N THR A 56 18.72 -21.89 5.07
CA THR A 56 18.02 -22.50 6.21
C THR A 56 18.79 -22.37 7.53
N GLN A 57 20.12 -22.21 7.46
CA GLN A 57 21.01 -22.11 8.63
C GLN A 57 22.05 -20.97 8.49
N PRO A 58 22.51 -20.36 9.59
CA PRO A 58 22.07 -20.59 10.98
C PRO A 58 20.68 -20.02 11.28
N ALA A 59 20.19 -19.07 10.46
CA ALA A 59 18.84 -18.53 10.54
C ALA A 59 18.18 -18.54 9.14
N PRO A 60 16.91 -18.97 9.04
CA PRO A 60 16.16 -18.96 7.78
C PRO A 60 16.09 -17.58 7.16
N ALA A 61 16.48 -17.48 5.89
CA ALA A 61 16.43 -16.25 5.11
C ALA A 61 16.33 -16.57 3.62
N ILE A 62 15.83 -15.62 2.85
CA ILE A 62 15.98 -15.61 1.40
C ILE A 62 16.79 -14.39 1.00
N GLU A 63 17.60 -14.55 -0.04
CA GLU A 63 18.28 -13.44 -0.68
C GLU A 63 17.62 -13.19 -2.02
N VAL A 64 17.29 -11.93 -2.25
CA VAL A 64 16.49 -11.52 -3.40
C VAL A 64 17.22 -10.42 -4.17
N GLN A 65 17.05 -10.45 -5.48
CA GLN A 65 17.34 -9.33 -6.35
C GLN A 65 16.07 -8.49 -6.47
N VAL A 66 16.15 -7.22 -6.12
CA VAL A 66 15.05 -6.29 -6.27
C VAL A 66 14.99 -5.84 -7.72
N LEU A 67 13.87 -6.15 -8.37
CA LEU A 67 13.57 -5.79 -9.75
C LEU A 67 12.94 -4.38 -9.81
N GLU A 68 12.07 -4.07 -8.85
CA GLU A 68 11.42 -2.77 -8.72
C GLU A 68 11.11 -2.46 -7.24
N VAL A 69 11.30 -1.19 -6.85
CA VAL A 69 10.80 -0.67 -5.57
C VAL A 69 9.44 -0.01 -5.82
N LEU A 70 8.38 -0.63 -5.30
CA LEU A 70 7.00 -0.17 -5.49
C LEU A 70 6.57 0.85 -4.43
N ARG A 71 7.18 0.79 -3.24
CA ARG A 71 6.96 1.77 -2.16
C ARG A 71 8.18 1.80 -1.23
N GLY A 72 8.51 2.97 -0.72
CA GLY A 72 9.67 3.18 0.13
C GLY A 72 10.89 3.61 -0.68
N GLY A 73 12.07 3.54 -0.07
CA GLY A 73 13.33 3.91 -0.71
C GLY A 73 14.43 2.91 -0.38
N MET A 74 15.20 2.54 -1.39
CA MET A 74 16.34 1.65 -1.27
C MET A 74 17.38 2.04 -2.32
N LEU A 75 18.66 2.03 -1.93
CA LEU A 75 19.77 2.40 -2.81
C LEU A 75 20.44 1.18 -3.47
N ASP A 76 20.27 0.00 -2.88
CA ASP A 76 20.87 -1.25 -3.34
C ASP A 76 19.86 -2.10 -4.14
N SER A 77 20.37 -2.96 -5.03
CA SER A 77 19.53 -3.88 -5.82
C SER A 77 19.39 -5.28 -5.19
N GLY A 78 20.03 -5.52 -4.05
CA GLY A 78 20.05 -6.81 -3.37
C GLY A 78 19.55 -6.69 -1.94
N LEU A 79 18.76 -7.67 -1.49
CA LEU A 79 18.16 -7.65 -0.16
C LEU A 79 18.16 -9.04 0.47
N VAL A 80 18.45 -9.10 1.78
CA VAL A 80 18.26 -10.31 2.59
C VAL A 80 16.98 -10.15 3.40
N VAL A 81 16.03 -11.05 3.17
CA VAL A 81 14.74 -11.08 3.88
C VAL A 81 14.77 -12.23 4.88
N GLN A 82 14.60 -11.89 6.15
CA GLN A 82 14.55 -12.88 7.23
C GLN A 82 13.22 -13.63 7.21
N MET A 83 13.34 -14.94 7.29
CA MET A 83 12.24 -15.91 7.25
C MET A 83 12.17 -16.62 8.60
N GLY A 84 11.31 -17.62 8.73
CA GLY A 84 11.25 -18.43 9.95
C GLY A 84 10.44 -19.68 9.79
N ASP A 85 10.26 -20.39 10.88
CA ASP A 85 9.48 -21.63 11.01
C ASP A 85 8.06 -21.35 11.56
N GLY A 86 7.61 -20.10 11.53
CA GLY A 86 6.36 -19.65 12.13
C GLY A 86 6.49 -19.13 13.56
N MET A 87 7.52 -19.51 14.34
CA MET A 87 7.67 -19.08 15.75
C MET A 87 7.84 -17.57 15.91
N HIS A 88 8.42 -16.91 14.91
CA HIS A 88 8.62 -15.46 14.86
C HIS A 88 7.56 -14.76 14.00
N CYS A 89 6.44 -15.44 13.75
CA CYS A 89 5.39 -14.98 12.84
C CYS A 89 5.93 -14.68 11.43
N ARG A 90 6.93 -15.45 11.00
CA ARG A 90 7.58 -15.36 9.68
C ARG A 90 7.23 -16.61 8.87
N PRO A 91 7.00 -16.47 7.56
CA PRO A 91 6.75 -17.62 6.71
C PRO A 91 8.01 -18.51 6.57
N PRO A 92 7.82 -19.81 6.27
CA PRO A 92 8.89 -20.72 5.87
C PRO A 92 9.55 -20.28 4.57
N VAL A 93 10.78 -20.76 4.34
CA VAL A 93 11.52 -20.50 3.09
C VAL A 93 10.99 -21.33 1.92
N ASP A 94 10.41 -22.50 2.18
CA ASP A 94 10.04 -23.51 1.17
C ASP A 94 9.23 -22.97 -0.02
N PRO A 95 8.24 -22.07 0.15
CA PRO A 95 7.48 -21.54 -0.98
C PRO A 95 8.32 -20.65 -1.93
N PHE A 96 9.41 -20.08 -1.44
CA PHE A 96 10.21 -19.06 -2.11
C PHE A 96 11.39 -19.66 -2.86
N MET A 97 11.12 -20.48 -3.88
CA MET A 97 12.16 -21.20 -4.62
C MET A 97 13.07 -20.25 -5.42
N PRO A 98 14.38 -20.55 -5.58
CA PRO A 98 15.25 -19.77 -6.46
C PRO A 98 14.66 -19.58 -7.86
N GLY A 99 14.78 -18.38 -8.42
CA GLY A 99 14.21 -17.98 -9.71
C GLY A 99 12.75 -17.53 -9.67
N SER A 100 12.01 -17.80 -8.58
CA SER A 100 10.63 -17.33 -8.44
C SER A 100 10.57 -15.82 -8.15
N GLU A 101 9.49 -15.18 -8.59
CA GLU A 101 9.26 -13.75 -8.42
C GLU A 101 8.08 -13.48 -7.49
N TRP A 102 8.23 -12.44 -6.67
CA TRP A 102 7.27 -12.09 -5.65
C TRP A 102 7.17 -10.58 -5.47
N VAL A 103 5.96 -10.12 -5.18
CA VAL A 103 5.77 -8.83 -4.51
C VAL A 103 5.83 -9.06 -3.02
N MET A 104 6.63 -8.27 -2.30
CA MET A 104 6.86 -8.40 -0.86
C MET A 104 6.63 -7.08 -0.14
N ALA A 105 5.76 -7.08 0.87
CA ALA A 105 5.61 -6.01 1.84
C ALA A 105 6.51 -6.32 3.05
N LEU A 106 7.55 -5.52 3.25
CA LEU A 106 8.62 -5.85 4.18
C LEU A 106 8.56 -5.01 5.45
N ASN A 107 8.58 -5.68 6.58
CA ASN A 107 8.73 -5.03 7.87
C ASN A 107 10.16 -4.54 8.04
N GLY A 108 10.30 -3.31 8.55
CA GLY A 108 11.61 -2.70 8.82
C GLY A 108 12.36 -3.36 9.98
N VAL A 109 13.61 -2.93 10.15
CA VAL A 109 14.48 -3.39 11.24
C VAL A 109 13.82 -3.12 12.60
N GLY A 110 13.81 -4.12 13.47
CA GLY A 110 13.22 -4.03 14.82
C GLY A 110 11.73 -4.35 14.91
N ALA A 111 11.01 -4.48 13.79
CA ALA A 111 9.58 -4.83 13.79
C ALA A 111 9.32 -6.31 14.16
N LYS A 112 10.33 -7.17 14.04
CA LYS A 112 10.32 -8.58 14.48
C LYS A 112 11.67 -8.92 15.13
N PRO A 113 11.76 -9.90 16.04
CA PRO A 113 13.01 -10.30 16.67
C PRO A 113 14.12 -10.61 15.66
N GLY A 114 15.28 -10.00 15.81
CA GLY A 114 16.41 -10.09 14.87
C GLY A 114 16.71 -8.76 14.17
N ASN A 115 17.85 -8.71 13.47
CA ASN A 115 18.34 -7.49 12.82
C ASN A 115 18.20 -7.62 11.31
N GLY A 116 17.13 -7.07 10.73
CA GLY A 116 16.95 -7.04 9.27
C GLY A 116 15.51 -6.88 8.82
N TRP A 117 15.32 -6.86 7.51
CA TRP A 117 14.01 -6.89 6.86
C TRP A 117 13.36 -8.26 7.05
N ALA A 118 12.04 -8.29 7.25
CA ALA A 118 11.33 -9.54 7.48
C ALA A 118 9.94 -9.54 6.84
N LEU A 119 9.50 -10.72 6.41
CA LEU A 119 8.10 -10.97 6.03
C LEU A 119 7.27 -11.35 7.25
N SER A 120 5.98 -11.00 7.22
CA SER A 120 5.03 -11.37 8.26
C SER A 120 4.01 -12.35 7.74
N HIS A 121 3.82 -13.49 8.41
CA HIS A 121 2.74 -14.43 8.08
C HIS A 121 1.36 -13.96 8.60
N CYS A 122 1.30 -12.83 9.30
CA CYS A 122 0.10 -12.24 9.91
C CYS A 122 -0.71 -11.39 8.94
N GLY A 123 -0.94 -11.88 7.73
CA GLY A 123 -1.54 -11.13 6.63
C GLY A 123 -1.00 -11.62 5.31
N ALA A 124 -1.53 -11.07 4.22
CA ALA A 124 -0.97 -11.31 2.90
C ALA A 124 0.21 -10.37 2.64
N TYR A 125 1.39 -10.65 3.22
CA TYR A 125 2.60 -9.81 3.05
C TYR A 125 3.41 -10.14 1.79
N TRP A 126 3.01 -11.15 1.03
CA TRP A 126 3.64 -11.49 -0.23
C TRP A 126 2.60 -11.97 -1.25
N LEU A 127 2.89 -11.74 -2.52
CA LEU A 127 2.10 -12.19 -3.67
C LEU A 127 3.05 -12.81 -4.70
N LYS A 128 2.66 -13.93 -5.31
CA LYS A 128 3.46 -14.55 -6.37
C LYS A 128 3.31 -13.75 -7.66
N VAL A 129 4.39 -13.60 -8.41
CA VAL A 129 4.36 -13.03 -9.76
C VAL A 129 4.64 -14.13 -10.78
N GLU A 130 3.75 -14.30 -11.74
CA GLU A 130 3.85 -15.32 -12.79
C GLU A 130 3.11 -14.86 -14.04
N ASN A 131 3.74 -14.98 -15.21
CA ASN A 131 3.14 -14.60 -16.49
C ASN A 131 2.56 -13.16 -16.54
N SER A 132 3.26 -12.19 -15.95
CA SER A 132 2.80 -10.79 -15.82
C SER A 132 1.50 -10.63 -15.02
N GLU A 133 1.21 -11.57 -14.14
CA GLU A 133 0.10 -11.49 -13.19
C GLU A 133 0.60 -11.61 -11.76
N VAL A 134 -0.11 -10.93 -10.87
CA VAL A 134 0.10 -10.99 -9.43
C VAL A 134 -0.97 -11.87 -8.82
N ILE A 135 -0.55 -12.85 -8.02
CA ILE A 135 -1.39 -13.94 -7.52
C ILE A 135 -1.32 -14.00 -5.98
N GLY A 136 -2.48 -13.95 -5.33
CA GLY A 136 -2.61 -14.07 -3.88
C GLY A 136 -3.83 -13.35 -3.32
N ALA A 137 -3.86 -13.10 -2.01
CA ALA A 137 -4.90 -12.30 -1.37
C ALA A 137 -4.62 -10.80 -1.53
N ILE A 138 -5.07 -10.21 -2.64
CA ILE A 138 -4.69 -8.85 -3.06
C ILE A 138 -5.51 -7.77 -2.35
N ASP A 139 -6.83 -7.71 -2.61
CA ASP A 139 -7.74 -6.70 -2.05
C ASP A 139 -8.74 -7.28 -1.02
N ARG A 140 -8.86 -8.61 -0.98
CA ARG A 140 -9.78 -9.40 -0.18
C ARG A 140 -9.04 -10.65 0.27
N ASP A 141 -9.54 -11.23 1.35
CA ASP A 141 -9.00 -12.46 1.94
C ASP A 141 -9.43 -13.71 1.14
N ALA A 142 -9.05 -13.73 -0.14
CA ALA A 142 -9.31 -14.80 -1.08
C ALA A 142 -8.28 -14.76 -2.21
N LEU A 143 -7.97 -15.92 -2.79
CA LEU A 143 -7.04 -16.01 -3.92
C LEU A 143 -7.58 -15.20 -5.12
N GLN A 144 -6.75 -14.28 -5.61
CA GLN A 144 -7.03 -13.44 -6.77
C GLN A 144 -5.85 -13.46 -7.72
N ARG A 145 -6.12 -13.11 -8.98
CA ARG A 145 -5.13 -12.96 -10.05
C ARG A 145 -5.40 -11.67 -10.79
N TRP A 146 -4.47 -10.72 -10.70
CA TRP A 146 -4.58 -9.43 -11.37
C TRP A 146 -3.43 -9.26 -12.35
N PRO A 147 -3.66 -8.61 -13.52
CA PRO A 147 -2.56 -8.15 -14.36
C PRO A 147 -1.59 -7.27 -13.56
N TRP A 148 -0.29 -7.39 -13.83
CA TRP A 148 0.79 -6.63 -13.18
C TRP A 148 0.50 -5.14 -13.11
N GLU A 149 0.09 -4.56 -14.24
CA GLU A 149 -0.14 -3.13 -14.35
C GLU A 149 -1.34 -2.66 -13.54
N THR A 150 -2.43 -3.44 -13.52
CA THR A 150 -3.61 -3.17 -12.67
C THR A 150 -3.22 -3.19 -11.19
N PHE A 151 -2.40 -4.15 -10.77
CA PHE A 151 -1.90 -4.23 -9.41
C PHE A 151 -1.04 -3.01 -9.05
N ARG A 152 -0.07 -2.64 -9.91
CA ARG A 152 0.79 -1.46 -9.70
C ARG A 152 -0.01 -0.18 -9.53
N GLN A 153 -0.98 0.06 -10.42
CA GLN A 153 -1.85 1.24 -10.35
C GLN A 153 -2.62 1.29 -9.02
N ARG A 154 -3.21 0.17 -8.60
CA ARG A 154 -3.97 0.09 -7.34
C ARG A 154 -3.10 0.25 -6.09
N LEU A 155 -1.84 -0.18 -6.14
CA LEU A 155 -0.88 -0.03 -5.06
C LEU A 155 -0.35 1.42 -4.94
N HIS A 156 -0.10 2.07 -6.08
CA HIS A 156 0.36 3.46 -6.14
C HIS A 156 -0.74 4.47 -5.84
N TYR A 157 -1.97 4.19 -6.29
CA TYR A 157 -3.14 5.06 -6.10
C TYR A 157 -4.27 4.28 -5.40
N PRO A 158 -4.12 3.96 -4.11
CA PRO A 158 -5.19 3.30 -3.35
C PRO A 158 -6.41 4.22 -3.27
N PRO A 159 -7.64 3.69 -3.20
CA PRO A 159 -8.82 4.52 -2.95
C PRO A 159 -8.67 5.30 -1.64
N PHE A 160 -8.96 6.60 -1.67
CA PHE A 160 -8.89 7.47 -0.50
C PHE A 160 -10.04 8.49 -0.53
N ALA A 161 -10.41 8.98 0.64
CA ALA A 161 -11.31 10.11 0.81
C ALA A 161 -10.80 10.94 1.99
N GLU A 162 -10.37 12.16 1.72
CA GLU A 162 -9.78 13.05 2.71
C GLU A 162 -10.45 14.42 2.65
N VAL A 163 -10.65 15.04 3.81
CA VAL A 163 -11.15 16.41 3.93
C VAL A 163 -10.16 17.21 4.76
N PHE A 164 -9.60 18.25 4.17
CA PHE A 164 -8.74 19.20 4.87
C PHE A 164 -9.39 20.58 4.93
N LYS A 165 -9.18 21.28 6.04
CA LYS A 165 -9.62 22.66 6.25
C LYS A 165 -8.42 23.51 6.61
N GLY A 166 -8.43 24.79 6.23
CA GLY A 166 -7.33 25.68 6.52
C GLY A 166 -7.62 27.12 6.17
N HIS A 167 -6.74 28.00 6.63
CA HIS A 167 -6.70 29.41 6.28
C HIS A 167 -5.44 29.68 5.46
N ILE A 168 -5.56 30.58 4.49
CA ILE A 168 -4.45 31.00 3.65
C ILE A 168 -4.43 32.53 3.65
N GLN A 169 -3.23 33.11 3.76
CA GLN A 169 -3.08 34.55 3.63
C GLN A 169 -3.09 34.92 2.14
N ALA A 170 -3.47 36.16 1.84
CA ALA A 170 -3.26 36.73 0.51
C ALA A 170 -1.80 36.54 0.09
N ASP A 171 -1.59 36.22 -1.18
CA ASP A 171 -0.27 36.01 -1.81
C ASP A 171 0.57 34.84 -1.26
N ALA A 172 0.03 34.05 -0.32
CA ALA A 172 0.70 32.85 0.17
C ALA A 172 0.30 31.62 -0.65
N ALA A 173 1.28 30.74 -0.91
CA ALA A 173 1.02 29.39 -1.39
C ALA A 173 0.73 28.44 -0.22
N ARG A 174 -0.13 27.46 -0.42
CA ARG A 174 -0.38 26.41 0.56
C ARG A 174 -0.52 25.06 -0.13
N CYS A 175 0.25 24.08 0.34
CA CYS A 175 0.20 22.73 -0.16
C CYS A 175 -0.24 21.75 0.94
N HIS A 176 -0.98 20.72 0.53
CA HIS A 176 -1.36 19.60 1.38
C HIS A 176 -1.03 18.30 0.65
N ARG A 177 -0.30 17.40 1.33
CA ARG A 177 -0.05 16.05 0.82
C ARG A 177 -1.25 15.17 1.13
N PHE A 178 -1.62 14.31 0.19
CA PHE A 178 -2.72 13.36 0.32
C PHE A 178 -2.41 12.10 -0.50
N ALA A 179 -3.10 10.99 -0.23
CA ALA A 179 -2.95 9.74 -1.00
C ALA A 179 -1.49 9.26 -1.18
N GLY A 180 -0.65 9.48 -0.15
CA GLY A 180 0.76 9.07 -0.12
C GLY A 180 1.70 9.97 -0.92
N ARG A 181 1.49 10.08 -2.24
CA ARG A 181 2.44 10.74 -3.16
C ARG A 181 1.88 11.94 -3.91
N LEU A 182 0.62 12.29 -3.66
CA LEU A 182 -0.02 13.43 -4.30
C LEU A 182 0.04 14.65 -3.39
N ARG A 183 0.04 15.82 -4.03
CA ARG A 183 0.01 17.11 -3.35
C ARG A 183 -0.94 18.04 -4.06
N VAL A 184 -1.88 18.61 -3.32
CA VAL A 184 -2.75 19.67 -3.80
C VAL A 184 -2.18 20.98 -3.29
N CYS A 185 -2.02 21.95 -4.18
CA CYS A 185 -1.45 23.25 -3.87
C CYS A 185 -2.36 24.36 -4.36
N LEU A 186 -2.57 25.35 -3.49
CA LEU A 186 -3.11 26.66 -3.85
C LEU A 186 -1.92 27.58 -4.10
N GLN A 187 -1.72 27.97 -5.36
CA GLN A 187 -0.68 28.91 -5.77
C GLN A 187 -1.28 30.32 -5.86
N PRO A 188 -0.62 31.37 -5.34
CA PRO A 188 -1.15 32.72 -5.42
C PRO A 188 -1.23 33.20 -6.88
N MET A 189 -2.31 33.91 -7.19
CA MET A 189 -2.56 34.64 -8.43
C MET A 189 -2.88 36.10 -8.09
N THR A 190 -2.88 36.99 -9.09
CA THR A 190 -3.19 38.42 -8.89
C THR A 190 -4.50 38.67 -8.14
N ASN A 191 -5.55 37.86 -8.41
CA ASN A 191 -6.90 38.05 -7.85
C ASN A 191 -7.39 36.86 -7.02
N GLY A 192 -6.48 35.98 -6.56
CA GLY A 192 -6.87 34.77 -5.83
C GLY A 192 -5.83 33.67 -5.87
N TRP A 193 -6.26 32.44 -6.12
CA TRP A 193 -5.39 31.26 -6.13
C TRP A 193 -5.69 30.30 -7.28
N LEU A 194 -4.64 29.66 -7.78
CA LEU A 194 -4.73 28.54 -8.71
C LEU A 194 -4.61 27.22 -7.96
N LEU A 195 -5.60 26.35 -8.11
CA LEU A 195 -5.52 24.97 -7.66
C LEU A 195 -4.69 24.14 -8.64
N THR A 196 -3.63 23.53 -8.11
CA THR A 196 -2.70 22.66 -8.83
C THR A 196 -2.60 21.33 -8.11
N VAL A 197 -2.37 20.26 -8.86
CA VAL A 197 -2.15 18.91 -8.31
C VAL A 197 -0.86 18.35 -8.87
N HIS A 198 0.03 17.94 -7.97
CA HIS A 198 1.33 17.39 -8.32
C HIS A 198 1.49 16.00 -7.72
N GLU A 199 2.34 15.20 -8.37
CA GLU A 199 2.83 13.94 -7.85
C GLU A 199 4.30 14.08 -7.48
N ASP A 200 4.70 13.59 -6.30
CA ASP A 200 6.09 13.67 -5.86
C ASP A 200 7.02 12.96 -6.88
N GLY A 201 8.06 13.68 -7.32
CA GLY A 201 8.97 13.25 -8.38
C GLY A 201 8.55 13.65 -9.80
N ARG A 202 7.44 14.40 -9.97
CA ARG A 202 7.00 14.95 -11.25
C ARG A 202 6.77 16.45 -11.14
N ASP A 203 7.13 17.16 -12.22
CA ASP A 203 6.96 18.61 -12.32
C ASP A 203 5.62 19.02 -12.97
N ASP A 204 4.86 18.06 -13.51
CA ASP A 204 3.57 18.32 -14.16
C ASP A 204 2.47 18.75 -13.17
N ASP A 205 1.60 19.67 -13.60
CA ASP A 205 0.31 19.93 -12.94
C ASP A 205 -0.75 18.99 -13.51
N LEU A 206 -1.04 17.90 -12.78
CA LEU A 206 -2.03 16.88 -13.14
C LEU A 206 -3.45 17.45 -13.27
N ALA A 207 -3.74 18.60 -12.64
CA ALA A 207 -5.03 19.25 -12.76
C ALA A 207 -5.27 19.85 -14.16
N ARG A 208 -4.21 20.08 -14.97
CA ARG A 208 -4.30 20.53 -16.37
C ARG A 208 -4.62 19.43 -17.35
N LEU A 209 -4.14 18.22 -17.07
CA LEU A 209 -3.98 17.18 -18.07
C LEU A 209 -5.22 16.29 -18.17
N THR A 210 -6.31 16.62 -17.48
CA THR A 210 -7.48 15.75 -17.42
C THR A 210 -8.60 16.31 -18.27
N LEU A 211 -9.05 15.50 -19.25
CA LEU A 211 -10.21 15.82 -20.06
C LEU A 211 -11.43 15.91 -19.13
N PRO A 212 -12.13 17.05 -19.13
CA PRO A 212 -13.31 17.19 -18.31
C PRO A 212 -14.42 16.27 -18.80
N LEU A 213 -15.17 15.68 -17.86
CA LEU A 213 -16.33 14.82 -18.13
C LEU A 213 -17.43 15.50 -18.97
N HIS A 214 -17.36 16.82 -19.18
CA HIS A 214 -18.38 17.62 -19.86
C HIS A 214 -17.83 18.69 -20.82
N GLY A 215 -16.57 18.58 -21.27
CA GLY A 215 -15.97 19.52 -22.24
C GLY A 215 -15.62 20.93 -21.69
N ALA A 216 -15.90 21.22 -20.42
CA ALA A 216 -15.52 22.47 -19.75
C ALA A 216 -14.28 22.26 -18.86
N PRO A 217 -13.22 23.08 -18.96
CA PRO A 217 -11.97 22.86 -18.22
C PRO A 217 -12.18 22.78 -16.70
N ASN A 218 -11.29 22.07 -15.99
CA ASN A 218 -11.32 22.01 -14.53
C ASN A 218 -11.37 23.43 -13.93
N PRO A 219 -12.30 23.75 -13.02
CA PRO A 219 -12.46 25.07 -12.40
C PRO A 219 -11.36 25.30 -11.35
N ARG A 220 -10.12 25.52 -11.81
CA ARG A 220 -8.92 25.60 -10.97
C ARG A 220 -8.68 26.98 -10.37
N GLU A 221 -9.25 28.02 -10.97
CA GLU A 221 -9.06 29.39 -10.53
C GLU A 221 -10.07 29.74 -9.42
N ILE A 222 -9.55 30.15 -8.28
CA ILE A 222 -10.30 30.53 -7.08
C ILE A 222 -10.08 32.01 -6.85
N GLU A 223 -10.98 32.84 -7.35
CA GLU A 223 -10.88 34.30 -7.31
C GLU A 223 -11.91 34.93 -6.37
N GLY A 224 -11.58 36.10 -5.82
CA GLY A 224 -12.43 36.78 -4.84
C GLY A 224 -13.86 37.07 -5.33
N TRP A 225 -14.02 37.42 -6.61
CA TRP A 225 -15.34 37.75 -7.18
C TRP A 225 -16.33 36.58 -7.13
N GLN A 226 -15.82 35.35 -7.12
CA GLN A 226 -16.62 34.12 -7.12
C GLN A 226 -17.33 33.89 -5.77
N PHE A 227 -16.96 34.66 -4.74
CA PHE A 227 -17.54 34.62 -3.40
C PHE A 227 -18.48 35.81 -3.11
N LEU A 228 -18.68 36.71 -4.08
CA LEU A 228 -19.61 37.83 -3.93
C LEU A 228 -21.06 37.33 -3.99
N GLU A 229 -21.96 38.00 -3.26
CA GLU A 229 -23.40 37.75 -3.35
C GLU A 229 -23.94 38.05 -4.76
N ASP A 230 -23.38 39.08 -5.41
CA ASP A 230 -23.63 39.42 -6.81
C ASP A 230 -22.31 39.44 -7.61
N PRO A 231 -21.92 38.30 -8.21
CA PRO A 231 -20.74 38.21 -9.07
C PRO A 231 -20.77 39.18 -10.26
N SER A 232 -21.97 39.52 -10.74
CA SER A 232 -22.15 40.40 -11.91
C SER A 232 -21.79 41.86 -11.64
N ALA A 233 -21.69 42.25 -10.36
CA ALA A 233 -21.20 43.56 -9.96
C ALA A 233 -19.67 43.70 -10.12
N CYS A 234 -18.92 42.60 -10.25
CA CYS A 234 -17.48 42.64 -10.43
C CYS A 234 -17.10 42.91 -11.90
N ALA A 235 -16.66 44.13 -12.21
CA ALA A 235 -16.28 44.53 -13.56
C ALA A 235 -15.03 43.80 -14.11
N SER A 236 -14.16 43.30 -13.23
CA SER A 236 -12.90 42.63 -13.60
C SER A 236 -13.03 41.11 -13.76
N ARG A 237 -14.25 40.56 -13.75
CA ARG A 237 -14.46 39.12 -13.84
C ARG A 237 -14.17 38.58 -15.25
N PRO A 238 -13.61 37.36 -15.39
CA PRO A 238 -13.31 36.78 -16.69
C PRO A 238 -14.57 36.53 -17.52
N TYR A 239 -14.48 36.77 -18.84
CA TYR A 239 -15.51 36.43 -19.83
C TYR A 239 -16.93 36.94 -19.50
N GLU A 240 -17.03 38.03 -18.74
CA GLU A 240 -18.30 38.62 -18.27
C GLU A 240 -19.19 37.64 -17.48
N ALA A 241 -18.60 36.58 -16.91
CA ALA A 241 -19.30 35.47 -16.29
C ALA A 241 -20.42 35.92 -15.33
N GLU A 242 -21.64 35.41 -15.52
CA GLU A 242 -22.80 35.78 -14.69
C GLU A 242 -22.76 35.11 -13.30
N SER A 243 -22.01 34.03 -13.16
CA SER A 243 -21.86 33.28 -11.92
C SER A 243 -20.48 32.64 -11.80
N GLY A 244 -20.08 32.33 -10.56
CA GLY A 244 -18.91 31.50 -10.27
C GLY A 244 -19.20 30.01 -10.54
N PRO A 245 -18.16 29.17 -10.51
CA PRO A 245 -18.35 27.72 -10.59
C PRO A 245 -19.16 27.17 -9.41
N GLU A 246 -19.70 25.97 -9.57
CA GLU A 246 -20.52 25.29 -8.55
C GLU A 246 -19.84 25.23 -7.17
N SER A 247 -20.64 25.25 -6.10
CA SER A 247 -20.17 25.11 -4.72
C SER A 247 -20.87 23.91 -4.06
N PRO A 248 -20.15 22.82 -3.72
CA PRO A 248 -18.70 22.64 -3.85
C PRO A 248 -18.25 22.42 -5.30
N ARG A 249 -17.05 22.94 -5.63
CA ARG A 249 -16.43 22.76 -6.96
C ARG A 249 -16.01 21.33 -7.15
N ARG A 250 -16.42 20.69 -8.25
CA ARG A 250 -15.88 19.41 -8.66
C ARG A 250 -14.74 19.62 -9.64
N PHE A 251 -13.66 18.89 -9.43
CA PHE A 251 -12.55 18.79 -10.36
C PHE A 251 -12.10 17.33 -10.41
N VAL A 252 -11.60 16.89 -11.57
CA VAL A 252 -11.12 15.53 -11.77
C VAL A 252 -9.69 15.60 -12.28
N PHE A 253 -8.82 14.76 -11.74
CA PHE A 253 -7.47 14.60 -12.24
C PHE A 253 -7.10 13.12 -12.36
N SER A 254 -6.18 12.79 -13.26
CA SER A 254 -5.62 11.45 -13.42
C SER A 254 -4.09 11.52 -13.57
N PRO A 255 -3.33 10.79 -12.74
CA PRO A 255 -1.88 10.66 -12.90
C PRO A 255 -1.45 10.09 -14.27
N GLU A 256 -2.30 9.28 -14.90
CA GLU A 256 -2.02 8.56 -16.15
C GLU A 256 -2.07 9.47 -17.37
N VAL A 257 -3.00 10.43 -17.44
CA VAL A 257 -3.16 11.28 -18.65
C VAL A 257 -1.95 12.19 -18.88
N GLY A 258 -1.19 12.51 -17.82
CA GLY A 258 0.02 13.29 -17.98
C GLY A 258 1.18 12.54 -18.65
N GLN A 259 1.18 11.20 -18.66
CA GLN A 259 2.26 10.41 -19.28
C GLN A 259 2.11 10.26 -20.80
N THR A 260 0.87 10.27 -21.31
CA THR A 260 0.57 10.07 -22.74
C THR A 260 0.79 11.30 -23.62
N LEU A 261 0.98 12.49 -23.02
CA LEU A 261 1.20 13.75 -23.76
C LEU A 261 2.68 14.10 -23.93
N ALA A 262 3.60 13.33 -23.35
CA ALA A 262 5.04 13.59 -23.38
C ALA A 262 5.81 12.82 -24.48
N THR A 263 5.13 12.08 -25.36
CA THR A 263 5.77 11.43 -26.51
C THR A 263 5.52 12.24 -27.77
N PRO A 264 6.52 12.91 -28.38
CA PRO A 264 6.38 13.36 -29.75
C PRO A 264 6.31 12.12 -30.66
N ALA A 265 5.40 12.15 -31.62
CA ALA A 265 5.47 11.28 -32.79
C ALA A 265 6.68 11.65 -33.67
#